data_AF-A0A955QK79-F1
#
_entry.id   AF-A0A955QK79-F1
#
_cell.length_a   1.000
_cell.length_b   1.000
_cell.length_c   1.000
_cell.angle_alpha   90.00
_cell.angle_beta   90.00
_cell.angle_gamma   90.00
#
_symmetry.space_group_name_H-M   'P 1'
#
loop_
_entity.id
_entity.type
_entity.pdbx_description
1 polymer ?
#
loop_
_entity_poly.entity_id
_entity_poly.type
_entity_poly.pdbx_seq_one_letter_code
_entity_poly.pdbx_strand_id
1 'polypeptide(L)'
;MNKGQQQIIAEKIGSTVRVLELLGFDYEITNPKRIRAKGNKSPRIVRVHVGEKKPLWVFNSAEGYTWANDHNGKPIPQVTTIEDLYVYLPEKKITMKKARKR
;
A
#
# COMPACT_ATOMS: atom_id res chain seq x y z
N MET A 1 -1.87 -11.79 15.11
CA MET A 1 -1.55 -10.34 15.12
C MET A 1 -2.06 -9.84 16.45
N ASN A 2 -1.21 -9.21 17.26
CA ASN A 2 -1.68 -8.66 18.54
C ASN A 2 -2.46 -7.34 18.31
N LYS A 3 -3.17 -6.84 19.33
CA LYS A 3 -3.99 -5.62 19.21
C LYS A 3 -3.17 -4.40 18.76
N GLY A 4 -1.96 -4.21 19.28
CA GLY A 4 -1.10 -3.09 18.88
C GLY A 4 -0.68 -3.14 17.41
N GLN A 5 -0.31 -4.32 16.90
CA GLN A 5 0.01 -4.52 15.49
C GLN A 5 -1.20 -4.31 14.57
N GLN A 6 -2.41 -4.68 15.03
CA GLN A 6 -3.64 -4.41 14.30
C GLN A 6 -3.88 -2.91 14.18
N GLN A 7 -3.69 -2.17 15.27
CA GLN A 7 -3.85 -0.72 15.30
C GLN A 7 -2.85 -0.02 14.36
N ILE A 8 -1.56 -0.38 14.42
CA ILE A 8 -0.53 0.20 13.54
C ILE A 8 -0.88 -0.03 12.07
N ILE A 9 -1.31 -1.24 11.70
CA ILE A 9 -1.73 -1.53 10.32
C ILE A 9 -2.97 -0.73 9.94
N ALA A 10 -3.96 -0.64 10.82
CA ALA A 10 -5.19 0.10 10.56
C ALA A 10 -4.91 1.58 10.31
N GLU A 11 -4.04 2.19 11.13
CA GLU A 11 -3.59 3.57 10.95
C GLU A 11 -2.88 3.76 9.61
N LYS A 12 -1.95 2.87 9.25
CA LYS A 12 -1.21 2.96 7.98
C LYS A 12 -2.11 2.76 6.75
N ILE A 13 -3.06 1.83 6.81
CA ILE A 13 -4.06 1.65 5.76
C ILE A 13 -4.93 2.90 5.66
N GLY A 14 -5.41 3.43 6.79
CA GLY A 14 -6.23 4.64 6.83
C GLY A 14 -5.53 5.83 6.16
N SER A 15 -4.26 6.07 6.51
CA SER A 15 -3.46 7.12 5.87
C SER A 15 -3.21 6.86 4.39
N THR A 16 -2.94 5.61 4.01
CA THR A 16 -2.76 5.23 2.58
C THR A 16 -4.02 5.53 1.79
N VAL A 17 -5.17 5.04 2.28
CA VAL A 17 -6.49 5.24 1.67
C VAL A 17 -6.78 6.73 1.52
N ARG A 18 -6.54 7.51 2.57
CA ARG A 18 -6.75 8.96 2.54
C ARG A 18 -5.94 9.64 1.43
N VAL A 19 -4.67 9.28 1.28
CA VAL A 19 -3.81 9.79 0.20
C VAL A 19 -4.37 9.43 -1.17
N LEU A 20 -4.78 8.17 -1.36
CA LEU A 20 -5.33 7.70 -2.62
C LEU A 20 -6.65 8.39 -2.97
N GLU A 21 -7.54 8.56 -2.00
CA GLU A 21 -8.80 9.29 -2.17
C GLU A 21 -8.59 10.77 -2.51
N LEU A 22 -7.67 11.44 -1.81
CA LEU A 22 -7.31 12.84 -2.07
C LEU A 22 -6.78 13.04 -3.49
N LEU A 23 -6.01 12.09 -3.99
CA LEU A 23 -5.42 12.13 -5.32
C LEU A 23 -6.32 11.51 -6.42
N GLY A 24 -7.50 11.00 -6.05
CA GLY A 24 -8.47 10.42 -6.99
C GLY A 24 -8.08 9.07 -7.57
N PHE A 25 -7.25 8.28 -6.87
CA PHE A 25 -6.88 6.93 -7.30
C PHE A 25 -7.89 5.89 -6.83
N ASP A 26 -8.29 5.01 -7.75
CA ASP A 26 -8.99 3.78 -7.40
C ASP A 26 -8.03 2.80 -6.71
N TYR A 27 -8.53 2.12 -5.67
CA TYR A 27 -7.73 1.21 -4.89
C TYR A 27 -8.50 -0.03 -4.41
N GLU A 28 -7.75 -1.12 -4.16
CA GLU A 28 -8.28 -2.34 -3.55
C GLU A 28 -7.40 -2.73 -2.36
N ILE A 29 -8.03 -2.91 -1.19
CA ILE A 29 -7.35 -3.36 0.02
C ILE A 29 -7.45 -4.88 0.10
N THR A 30 -6.30 -5.54 0.23
CA THR A 30 -6.23 -6.99 0.39
C THR A 30 -6.23 -7.41 1.86
N ASN A 31 -6.65 -8.64 2.14
CA ASN A 31 -6.55 -9.20 3.48
C ASN A 31 -5.08 -9.28 3.96
N PRO A 32 -4.81 -9.06 5.26
CA PRO A 32 -3.46 -9.12 5.81
C PRO A 32 -2.80 -10.49 5.56
N LYS A 33 -1.72 -10.49 4.78
CA LYS A 33 -0.93 -11.70 4.52
C LYS A 33 0.31 -11.72 5.40
N ARG A 34 0.71 -12.91 5.82
CA ARG A 34 2.02 -13.12 6.45
C ARG A 34 3.02 -13.37 5.33
N ILE A 35 3.94 -12.45 5.10
CA ILE A 35 5.05 -12.70 4.17
C ILE A 35 6.22 -13.17 5.02
N ARG A 36 6.78 -14.33 4.69
CA ARG A 36 8.06 -14.77 5.29
C ARG A 36 9.15 -13.84 4.76
N ALA A 37 9.78 -13.06 5.63
CA ALA A 37 11.05 -12.44 5.28
C ALA A 37 12.19 -13.45 5.50
N LYS A 38 13.38 -13.16 4.98
CA LYS A 38 14.61 -13.89 5.31
C LYS A 38 14.99 -13.55 6.75
N GLY A 39 15.24 -14.56 7.60
CA GLY A 39 15.35 -14.39 9.06
C GLY A 39 13.97 -14.38 9.74
N ASN A 40 13.91 -14.55 11.07
CA ASN A 40 12.67 -14.75 11.85
C ASN A 40 11.65 -13.57 11.85
N LYS A 41 11.74 -12.63 10.91
CA LYS A 41 10.78 -11.54 10.72
C LYS A 41 9.70 -12.00 9.74
N SER A 42 8.44 -11.98 10.18
CA SER A 42 7.28 -12.28 9.33
C SER A 42 6.22 -11.23 9.56
N PRO A 43 6.47 -9.96 9.17
CA PRO A 43 5.53 -8.89 9.39
C PRO A 43 4.22 -9.21 8.67
N ARG A 44 3.11 -8.88 9.35
CA ARG A 44 1.79 -8.86 8.72
C ARG A 44 1.78 -7.66 7.79
N ILE A 45 1.39 -7.88 6.54
CA ILE A 45 1.40 -6.84 5.52
C ILE A 45 0.03 -6.80 4.87
N VAL A 46 -0.50 -5.59 4.72
CA VAL A 46 -1.67 -5.33 3.89
C VAL A 46 -1.21 -4.66 2.60
N ARG A 47 -1.66 -5.22 1.47
CA ARG A 47 -1.43 -4.61 0.17
C ARG A 47 -2.61 -3.77 -0.22
N VAL A 48 -2.33 -2.58 -0.73
CA VAL A 48 -3.27 -1.73 -1.44
C VAL A 48 -2.85 -1.73 -2.90
N HIS A 49 -3.71 -2.25 -3.78
CA HIS A 49 -3.52 -2.16 -5.22
C HIS A 49 -4.00 -0.79 -5.68
N VAL A 50 -3.20 -0.05 -6.46
CA VAL A 50 -3.57 1.26 -6.99
C VAL A 50 -3.60 1.20 -8.52
N GLY A 51 -4.77 1.43 -9.12
CA GLY A 51 -5.02 1.35 -10.56
C GLY A 51 -5.18 -0.07 -11.12
N GLU A 52 -5.69 -0.17 -12.37
CA GLU A 52 -6.15 -1.46 -12.95
C GLU A 52 -5.12 -2.19 -13.82
N LYS A 53 -4.51 -1.52 -14.81
CA LYS A 53 -3.68 -2.21 -15.83
C LYS A 53 -2.24 -2.47 -15.40
N LYS A 54 -1.68 -1.56 -14.61
CA LYS A 54 -0.33 -1.64 -14.06
C LYS A 54 -0.43 -1.29 -12.58
N PRO A 55 -1.03 -2.17 -11.78
CA PRO A 55 -1.33 -1.87 -10.39
C PRO A 55 -0.02 -1.57 -9.65
N LEU A 56 0.00 -0.47 -8.93
CA LEU A 56 1.01 -0.22 -7.93
C LEU A 56 0.63 -1.00 -6.68
N TRP A 57 1.57 -1.73 -6.09
CA TRP A 57 1.33 -2.47 -4.85
C TRP A 57 1.94 -1.70 -3.69
N VAL A 58 1.11 -1.08 -2.87
CA VAL A 58 1.53 -0.42 -1.65
C VAL A 58 1.41 -1.40 -0.50
N PHE A 59 2.47 -1.58 0.27
CA PHE A 59 2.56 -2.50 1.39
C PHE A 59 2.62 -1.73 2.69
N ASN A 60 1.75 -2.07 3.64
CA ASN A 60 1.73 -1.50 4.98
C ASN A 60 2.05 -2.58 6.01
N SER A 61 3.12 -2.36 6.79
CA SER A 61 3.61 -3.32 7.80
C SER A 61 3.11 -2.99 9.20
N ALA A 62 2.89 -4.04 10.00
CA ALA A 62 2.69 -3.96 11.45
C ALA A 62 3.87 -3.34 12.23
N GLU A 63 5.03 -3.20 11.60
CA GLU A 63 6.20 -2.54 12.17
C GLU A 63 6.21 -1.02 11.87
N GLY A 64 5.19 -0.49 11.17
CA GLY A 64 5.03 0.95 10.91
C GLY A 64 5.60 1.44 9.58
N TYR A 65 6.20 0.55 8.78
CA TYR A 65 6.77 0.88 7.48
C TYR A 65 5.75 0.79 6.35
N THR A 66 5.92 1.66 5.35
CA THR A 66 5.18 1.62 4.08
C THR A 66 6.18 1.53 2.93
N TRP A 67 5.90 0.73 1.91
CA TRP A 67 6.70 0.77 0.68
C TRP A 67 5.83 0.43 -0.52
N ALA A 68 6.33 0.67 -1.73
CA ALA A 68 5.61 0.34 -2.94
C ALA A 68 6.46 -0.51 -3.89
N ASN A 69 5.80 -1.42 -4.60
CA ASN A 69 6.36 -2.12 -5.75
C ASN A 69 5.54 -1.81 -7.00
N ASP A 70 6.19 -1.85 -8.16
CA ASP A 70 5.47 -1.86 -9.42
C ASP A 70 4.73 -3.19 -9.64
N HIS A 71 3.92 -3.24 -10.70
CA HIS A 71 3.19 -4.43 -11.13
C HIS A 71 4.08 -5.65 -11.44
N ASN A 72 5.39 -5.47 -11.64
CA ASN A 72 6.35 -6.55 -11.88
C ASN A 72 7.03 -7.01 -10.57
N GLY A 73 6.63 -6.46 -9.43
CA GLY A 73 7.21 -6.75 -8.13
C GLY A 73 8.54 -6.05 -7.87
N LYS A 74 8.99 -5.14 -8.75
CA LYS A 74 10.20 -4.34 -8.54
C LYS A 74 9.93 -3.27 -7.48
N PRO A 75 10.77 -3.15 -6.44
CA PRO A 75 10.59 -2.12 -5.43
C PRO A 75 10.77 -0.72 -6.02
N ILE A 76 9.99 0.22 -5.52
CA ILE A 76 10.10 1.65 -5.84
C ILE A 76 10.88 2.29 -4.70
N PRO A 77 12.18 2.56 -4.88
CA PRO A 77 13.07 2.99 -3.80
C PRO A 77 12.70 4.38 -3.25
N GLN A 78 11.93 5.16 -4.02
CA GLN A 78 11.46 6.47 -3.62
C GLN A 78 10.32 6.40 -2.59
N VAL A 79 9.63 5.25 -2.44
CA VAL A 79 8.47 5.11 -1.55
C VAL A 79 8.84 4.26 -0.35
N THR A 80 9.14 4.92 0.77
CA THR A 80 9.46 4.28 2.07
C THR A 80 8.53 4.74 3.21
N THR A 81 7.69 5.73 2.93
CA THR A 81 6.71 6.31 3.84
C THR A 81 5.39 6.60 3.11
N ILE A 82 4.37 7.06 3.84
CA ILE A 82 3.10 7.50 3.25
C ILE A 82 3.26 8.84 2.54
N GLU A 83 4.11 9.70 3.10
CA GLU A 83 4.47 11.00 2.57
C GLU A 83 5.16 10.85 1.22
N ASP A 84 6.11 9.92 1.12
CA ASP A 84 6.75 9.57 -0.16
C ASP A 84 5.73 9.11 -1.21
N LEU A 85 4.73 8.32 -0.79
CA LEU A 85 3.67 7.85 -1.67
C LEU A 85 2.84 9.03 -2.21
N TYR A 86 2.52 10.01 -1.35
CA TYR A 86 1.80 11.22 -1.73
C TYR A 86 2.57 12.05 -2.78
N VAL A 87 3.90 12.12 -2.67
CA VAL A 87 4.76 12.82 -3.63
C VAL A 87 4.92 12.02 -4.93
N TYR A 88 5.06 10.69 -4.83
CA TYR A 88 5.33 9.81 -5.96
C TYR A 88 4.15 9.66 -6.92
N LEU A 89 2.93 9.54 -6.38
CA LEU A 89 1.75 9.20 -7.16
C LEU A 89 1.34 10.25 -8.21
N PRO A 90 1.36 11.57 -7.94
CA PRO A 90 1.06 12.61 -8.93
C PRO A 90 1.95 12.56 -10.17
N GLU A 91 3.21 12.15 -10.02
CA GLU A 91 4.16 12.03 -11.14
C GLU A 91 3.84 10.84 -12.08
N LYS A 92 2.91 9.96 -11.69
CA LYS A 92 2.59 8.74 -12.43
C LYS A 92 1.26 8.86 -13.15
N LYS A 93 1.30 8.64 -14.47
CA LYS A 93 0.10 8.40 -15.30
C LYS A 93 -0.43 6.97 -15.10
N ILE A 94 -0.90 6.63 -13.89
CA ILE A 94 -1.64 5.38 -13.66
C ILE A 94 -3.04 5.56 -14.26
N THR A 95 -3.49 4.59 -15.07
CA THR A 95 -4.78 4.69 -15.77
C THR A 95 -5.95 4.51 -14.80
N MET A 96 -6.92 5.43 -14.86
CA MET A 96 -8.10 5.50 -14.01
C MET A 96 -9.31 4.82 -14.66
N LYS A 97 -10.17 4.16 -13.86
CA LYS A 97 -11.55 3.84 -14.25
C LYS A 97 -12.43 3.99 -13.01
N LYS A 98 -13.29 5.01 -13.03
CA LYS A 98 -14.27 5.32 -11.97
C LYS A 98 -14.89 4.05 -11.37
N ALA A 99 -14.69 3.88 -10.07
CA ALA A 99 -15.10 2.76 -9.24
C ALA A 99 -16.48 2.15 -9.53
N ARG A 100 -16.54 0.81 -9.53
CA ARG A 100 -17.71 0.07 -9.03
C ARG A 100 -17.46 -0.30 -7.57
N LYS A 101 -18.19 0.34 -6.65
CA LYS A 101 -18.37 -0.14 -5.28
C LYS A 101 -18.90 -1.58 -5.34
N ARG A 102 -18.29 -2.49 -4.58
CA ARG A 102 -18.90 -3.75 -4.15
C ARG A 102 -19.27 -3.64 -2.70
#